data_AF-J9DWB1-F1
#
_entry.id   AF-J9DWB1-F1
#
_cell.length_a   1.000
_cell.length_b   1.000
_cell.length_c   1.000
_cell.angle_alpha   90.00
_cell.angle_beta   90.00
_cell.angle_gamma   90.00
#
_symmetry.space_group_name_H-M   'P 1'
#
loop_
_entity.id
_entity.type
_entity.pdbx_description
1 polymer ?
#
loop_
_entity_poly.entity_id
_entity_poly.type
_entity_poly.pdbx_seq_one_letter_code
_entity_poly.pdbx_strand_id
1 'polypeptide(L)'
;MEILKKDEKGFSLIELLVVIAIIGVLAAVGLTNYQGFIESAKKDTTEASAEDIHRTLSAYAYKESYEVSDCNSVTDDATMLSCLQGLYASGGPFENKDNPYNQNNTAISAINVATPHSVFHDPDTADSNQDCTTSGNAAGVNGQVVIANDTSASGSSYDLSVYYCSEMTVSGSGTGAHWTKTKNTIQWD
;
A
#
# COMPACT_ATOMS: atom_id res chain seq x y z
N MET A 1 40.34 27.58 -56.12
CA MET A 1 39.21 27.01 -55.35
C MET A 1 39.47 27.39 -53.90
N GLU A 2 38.86 28.47 -53.42
CA GLU A 2 38.97 28.85 -52.01
C GLU A 2 38.03 27.96 -51.19
N ILE A 3 38.60 27.30 -50.19
CA ILE A 3 37.84 26.54 -49.20
C ILE A 3 37.39 27.56 -48.15
N LEU A 4 36.11 27.92 -48.16
CA LEU A 4 35.49 28.76 -47.13
C LEU A 4 35.60 28.03 -45.78
N LYS A 5 36.55 28.46 -44.94
CA LYS A 5 36.65 28.02 -43.54
C LYS A 5 35.39 28.50 -42.80
N LYS A 6 34.54 27.55 -42.40
CA LYS A 6 33.44 27.81 -41.50
C LYS A 6 34.04 28.07 -40.12
N ASP A 7 33.84 29.25 -39.56
CA ASP A 7 34.21 29.56 -38.17
C ASP A 7 33.33 28.70 -37.23
N GLU A 8 33.86 27.55 -36.85
CA GLU A 8 33.31 26.72 -35.77
C GLU A 8 33.49 27.50 -34.46
N LYS A 9 32.47 28.28 -34.07
CA LYS A 9 32.46 28.95 -32.76
C LYS A 9 32.37 27.86 -31.67
N GLY A 10 33.50 27.56 -31.04
CA GLY A 10 33.56 26.68 -29.88
C GLY A 10 32.77 27.26 -28.70
N PHE A 11 32.10 26.39 -27.96
CA PHE A 11 31.37 26.74 -26.74
C PHE A 11 32.35 27.25 -25.67
N SER A 12 32.03 28.35 -25.00
CA SER A 12 32.92 28.91 -23.98
C SER A 12 32.84 28.11 -22.68
N LEU A 13 33.99 27.87 -22.04
CA LEU A 13 34.03 27.21 -20.72
C LEU A 13 33.22 27.96 -19.66
N ILE A 14 33.17 29.30 -19.74
CA ILE A 14 32.36 30.09 -18.81
C ILE A 14 30.86 29.98 -19.10
N GLU A 15 30.46 29.82 -20.36
CA GLU A 15 29.06 29.58 -20.72
C GLU A 15 28.59 28.25 -20.15
N LEU A 16 29.43 27.22 -20.21
CA LEU A 16 29.13 25.94 -19.59
C LEU A 16 29.05 26.05 -18.07
N LEU A 17 29.96 26.80 -17.46
CA LEU A 17 30.03 26.96 -16.01
C LEU A 17 28.79 27.67 -15.44
N VAL A 18 28.30 28.70 -16.11
CA VAL A 18 27.07 29.39 -15.69
C VAL A 18 25.84 28.48 -15.82
N VAL A 19 25.76 27.67 -16.89
CA VAL A 19 24.63 26.75 -17.08
C VAL A 19 24.59 25.68 -15.98
N ILE A 20 25.73 25.04 -15.66
CA ILE A 20 25.76 24.05 -14.56
C ILE A 20 25.46 24.69 -13.21
N ALA A 21 25.85 25.95 -12.98
CA ALA A 21 25.55 26.67 -11.75
C ALA A 21 24.03 26.91 -11.61
N ILE A 22 23.35 27.34 -12.68
CA ILE A 22 21.90 27.54 -12.68
C ILE A 22 21.17 26.20 -12.50
N ILE A 23 21.56 25.15 -13.24
CA ILE A 23 20.96 23.81 -13.11
C ILE A 23 21.15 23.27 -11.69
N GLY A 24 22.31 23.51 -11.07
CA GLY A 24 22.59 23.09 -9.69
C GLY A 24 21.63 23.69 -8.66
N VAL A 25 21.33 24.99 -8.77
CA VAL A 25 20.36 25.65 -7.88
C VAL A 25 18.94 25.14 -8.12
N LEU A 26 18.52 25.00 -9.38
CA LEU A 26 17.19 24.50 -9.72
C LEU A 26 16.98 23.06 -9.27
N ALA A 27 18.00 22.20 -9.42
CA ALA A 27 17.95 20.81 -8.98
C ALA A 27 17.80 20.70 -7.45
N ALA A 28 18.53 21.53 -6.69
CA ALA A 28 18.47 21.52 -5.23
C ALA A 28 17.06 21.84 -4.69
N VAL A 29 16.42 22.90 -5.22
CA VAL A 29 15.06 23.29 -4.81
C VAL A 29 13.99 22.33 -5.37
N GLY A 30 14.19 21.85 -6.60
CA GLY A 30 13.26 20.89 -7.21
C GLY A 30 13.20 19.55 -6.48
N LEU A 31 14.33 19.09 -5.95
CA LEU A 31 14.43 17.77 -5.30
C LEU A 31 13.60 17.68 -4.01
N THR A 32 13.62 18.71 -3.16
CA THR A 32 12.88 18.67 -1.88
C THR A 32 11.38 18.64 -2.09
N ASN A 33 10.87 19.36 -3.08
CA ASN A 33 9.44 19.34 -3.40
C ASN A 33 9.04 18.01 -4.04
N TYR A 34 9.90 17.45 -4.89
CA TYR A 34 9.65 16.17 -5.56
C TYR A 34 9.49 15.00 -4.57
N GLN A 35 10.25 14.98 -3.48
CA GLN A 35 10.15 13.94 -2.45
C GLN A 35 8.75 13.87 -1.82
N GLY A 36 8.15 15.01 -1.46
CA GLY A 36 6.80 15.05 -0.89
C GLY A 36 5.70 14.59 -1.87
N PHE A 37 5.86 14.86 -3.17
CA PHE A 37 4.95 14.31 -4.20
C PHE A 37 5.05 12.80 -4.30
N ILE A 38 6.26 12.24 -4.22
CA ILE A 38 6.47 10.79 -4.25
C ILE A 38 5.86 10.13 -3.01
N GLU A 39 6.02 10.71 -1.82
CA GLU A 39 5.40 10.20 -0.59
C GLU A 39 3.88 10.19 -0.67
N SER A 40 3.27 11.28 -1.16
CA SER A 40 1.82 11.37 -1.36
C SER A 40 1.33 10.35 -2.39
N ALA A 41 2.03 10.22 -3.52
CA ALA A 41 1.68 9.25 -4.56
C ALA A 41 1.76 7.79 -4.06
N LYS A 42 2.74 7.48 -3.20
CA LYS A 42 2.86 6.16 -2.57
C LYS A 42 1.66 5.87 -1.66
N LYS A 43 1.27 6.85 -0.83
CA LYS A 43 0.09 6.75 0.03
C LYS A 43 -1.18 6.52 -0.78
N ASP A 44 -1.43 7.35 -1.79
CA ASP A 44 -2.62 7.25 -2.65
C ASP A 44 -2.67 5.89 -3.37
N THR A 45 -1.52 5.36 -3.79
CA THR A 45 -1.41 4.04 -4.42
C THR A 45 -1.77 2.91 -3.45
N THR A 46 -1.31 3.00 -2.20
CA THR A 46 -1.64 2.03 -1.15
C THR A 46 -3.14 2.06 -0.83
N GLU A 47 -3.72 3.25 -0.67
CA GLU A 47 -5.16 3.41 -0.42
C GLU A 47 -5.99 2.86 -1.58
N ALA A 48 -5.64 3.20 -2.82
CA ALA A 48 -6.31 2.68 -4.01
C ALA A 48 -6.21 1.15 -4.11
N SER A 49 -5.07 0.56 -3.74
CA SER A 49 -4.89 -0.90 -3.71
C SER A 49 -5.78 -1.55 -2.66
N ALA A 50 -5.90 -0.95 -1.47
CA ALA A 50 -6.80 -1.42 -0.43
C ALA A 50 -8.27 -1.32 -0.84
N GLU A 51 -8.66 -0.25 -1.54
CA GLU A 51 -10.00 -0.12 -2.11
C GLU A 51 -10.31 -1.19 -3.16
N ASP A 52 -9.35 -1.47 -4.06
CA ASP A 52 -9.45 -2.49 -5.10
C ASP A 52 -9.67 -3.88 -4.51
N ILE A 53 -8.91 -4.20 -3.46
CA ILE A 53 -9.06 -5.44 -2.67
C ILE A 53 -10.42 -5.49 -2.00
N HIS A 54 -10.83 -4.43 -1.31
CA HIS A 54 -12.13 -4.38 -0.64
C HIS A 54 -13.30 -4.56 -1.63
N ARG A 55 -13.24 -3.93 -2.80
CA ARG A 55 -14.27 -4.07 -3.86
C ARG A 55 -14.31 -5.50 -4.40
N THR A 56 -13.16 -6.11 -4.65
CA THR A 56 -13.06 -7.48 -5.16
C THR A 56 -13.60 -8.48 -4.14
N LEU A 57 -13.21 -8.36 -2.87
CA LEU A 57 -13.74 -9.18 -1.78
C LEU A 57 -15.25 -9.02 -1.63
N SER A 58 -15.75 -7.78 -1.70
CA SER A 58 -17.19 -7.52 -1.63
C SER A 58 -17.93 -8.16 -2.80
N ALA A 59 -17.36 -8.13 -4.01
CA ALA A 59 -17.93 -8.80 -5.17
C ALA A 59 -17.87 -10.32 -5.03
N TYR A 60 -16.82 -10.84 -4.39
CA TYR A 60 -16.63 -12.25 -4.14
C TYR A 60 -17.68 -12.76 -3.15
N ALA A 61 -17.96 -12.05 -2.06
CA ALA A 61 -18.97 -12.43 -1.08
C ALA A 61 -20.39 -12.72 -1.65
N TYR A 62 -20.71 -12.26 -2.86
CA TYR A 62 -21.99 -12.54 -3.54
C TYR A 62 -21.90 -13.52 -4.72
N LYS A 63 -20.74 -14.14 -4.95
CA LYS A 63 -20.51 -15.08 -6.06
C LYS A 63 -20.73 -16.53 -5.63
N GLU A 64 -21.26 -17.34 -6.55
CA GLU A 64 -21.44 -18.78 -6.35
C GLU A 64 -20.17 -19.59 -6.64
N SER A 65 -19.23 -19.05 -7.41
CA SER A 65 -17.98 -19.72 -7.78
C SER A 65 -16.82 -18.74 -7.94
N TYR A 66 -15.64 -19.15 -7.50
CA TYR A 66 -14.44 -18.33 -7.44
C TYR A 66 -13.32 -18.90 -8.31
N GLU A 67 -12.59 -18.02 -9.01
CA GLU A 67 -11.40 -18.42 -9.78
C GLU A 67 -10.27 -18.90 -8.87
N VAL A 68 -10.21 -18.38 -7.64
CA VAL A 68 -9.34 -18.89 -6.58
C VAL A 68 -9.98 -20.14 -6.00
N SER A 69 -9.39 -21.31 -6.26
CA SER A 69 -9.95 -22.61 -5.89
C SER A 69 -10.31 -22.72 -4.41
N ASP A 70 -9.43 -22.22 -3.54
CA ASP A 70 -9.54 -22.33 -2.09
C ASP A 70 -10.77 -21.58 -1.54
N CYS A 71 -11.23 -20.56 -2.26
CA CYS A 71 -12.45 -19.82 -1.92
C CYS A 71 -13.74 -20.61 -2.15
N ASN A 72 -13.69 -21.73 -2.90
CA ASN A 72 -14.85 -22.61 -3.10
C ASN A 72 -14.99 -23.68 -2.01
N SER A 73 -14.07 -23.75 -1.04
CA SER A 73 -14.02 -24.78 0.00
C SER A 73 -13.86 -24.19 1.40
N VAL A 74 -14.36 -22.97 1.61
CA VAL A 74 -14.30 -22.31 2.92
C VAL A 74 -15.27 -22.99 3.89
N THR A 75 -14.76 -23.56 4.97
CA THR A 75 -15.54 -24.24 6.01
C THR A 75 -15.15 -23.86 7.43
N ASP A 76 -14.00 -23.20 7.59
CA ASP A 76 -13.47 -22.70 8.85
C ASP A 76 -12.53 -21.50 8.61
N ASP A 77 -12.04 -20.89 9.69
CA ASP A 77 -11.10 -19.77 9.62
C ASP A 77 -9.80 -20.13 8.86
N ALA A 78 -9.34 -21.38 8.92
CA ALA A 78 -8.10 -21.80 8.28
C ALA A 78 -8.24 -21.83 6.76
N THR A 79 -9.33 -22.40 6.26
CA THR A 79 -9.68 -22.43 4.83
C THR A 79 -10.07 -21.05 4.32
N MET A 80 -10.69 -20.21 5.15
CA MET A 80 -10.88 -18.79 4.83
C MET A 80 -9.52 -18.10 4.62
N LEU A 81 -8.57 -18.29 5.54
CA LEU A 81 -7.24 -17.73 5.39
C LEU A 81 -6.54 -18.20 4.11
N SER A 82 -6.65 -19.48 3.75
CA SER A 82 -6.12 -20.00 2.48
C SER A 82 -6.77 -19.34 1.27
N CYS A 83 -8.09 -19.16 1.26
CA CYS A 83 -8.78 -18.40 0.20
C CYS A 83 -8.24 -16.97 0.08
N LEU A 84 -8.11 -16.23 1.19
CA LEU A 84 -7.58 -14.87 1.17
C LEU A 84 -6.13 -14.82 0.67
N GLN A 85 -5.31 -15.79 1.08
CA GLN A 85 -3.94 -15.96 0.58
C GLN A 85 -3.90 -16.23 -0.92
N GLY A 86 -4.85 -17.02 -1.43
CA GLY A 86 -5.02 -17.30 -2.85
C GLY A 86 -5.31 -16.06 -3.70
N LEU A 87 -5.83 -14.97 -3.11
CA LEU A 87 -6.10 -13.73 -3.84
C LEU A 87 -4.83 -13.04 -4.34
N TYR A 88 -3.72 -13.16 -3.60
CA TYR A 88 -2.43 -12.57 -3.92
C TYR A 88 -1.33 -13.61 -4.20
N ALA A 89 -1.69 -14.89 -4.23
CA ALA A 89 -0.83 -15.96 -4.71
C ALA A 89 -0.86 -16.06 -6.25
N SER A 90 -0.12 -17.03 -6.80
CA SER A 90 -0.06 -17.21 -8.24
C SER A 90 -1.41 -17.56 -8.85
N GLY A 91 -1.82 -16.83 -9.90
CA GLY A 91 -3.14 -16.95 -10.51
C GLY A 91 -4.26 -16.20 -9.77
N GLY A 92 -3.97 -15.55 -8.64
CA GLY A 92 -4.90 -14.68 -7.94
C GLY A 92 -5.03 -13.30 -8.59
N PRO A 93 -6.15 -12.58 -8.37
CA PRO A 93 -6.36 -11.22 -8.90
C PRO A 93 -5.29 -10.19 -8.49
N PHE A 94 -4.50 -10.49 -7.45
CA PHE A 94 -3.50 -9.59 -6.88
C PHE A 94 -2.07 -10.16 -6.87
N GLU A 95 -1.78 -11.19 -7.66
CA GLU A 95 -0.46 -11.87 -7.72
C GLU A 95 0.74 -10.91 -7.83
N ASN A 96 0.61 -9.84 -8.63
CA ASN A 96 1.70 -8.93 -8.97
C ASN A 96 1.52 -7.53 -8.36
N LYS A 97 0.86 -7.43 -7.21
CA LYS A 97 0.74 -6.15 -6.51
C LYS A 97 2.03 -5.87 -5.73
N ASP A 98 2.69 -4.77 -6.08
CA ASP A 98 3.90 -4.31 -5.42
C ASP A 98 3.60 -3.37 -4.25
N ASN A 99 4.50 -3.36 -3.26
CA ASN A 99 4.49 -2.35 -2.21
C ASN A 99 5.12 -1.03 -2.74
N PRO A 100 4.39 0.09 -2.74
CA PRO A 100 4.86 1.33 -3.37
C PRO A 100 6.01 2.02 -2.59
N TYR A 101 6.23 1.66 -1.32
CA TYR A 101 7.32 2.19 -0.52
C TYR A 101 8.62 1.41 -0.73
N ASN A 102 8.53 0.08 -0.84
CA ASN A 102 9.67 -0.81 -1.10
C ASN A 102 9.19 -2.14 -1.69
N GLN A 103 9.60 -2.45 -2.92
CA GLN A 103 9.19 -3.67 -3.62
C GLN A 103 9.65 -4.98 -2.96
N ASN A 104 10.65 -4.93 -2.06
CA ASN A 104 11.07 -6.10 -1.29
C ASN A 104 10.19 -6.37 -0.05
N ASN A 105 9.31 -5.44 0.28
CA ASN A 105 8.39 -5.55 1.40
C ASN A 105 7.07 -6.19 0.95
N THR A 106 6.40 -6.83 1.91
CA THR A 106 5.06 -7.37 1.70
C THR A 106 4.09 -6.27 1.25
N ALA A 107 3.41 -6.50 0.13
CA ALA A 107 2.37 -5.62 -0.38
C ALA A 107 1.00 -5.98 0.20
N ILE A 108 0.66 -7.27 0.24
CA ILE A 108 -0.62 -7.78 0.70
C ILE A 108 -0.38 -8.97 1.63
N SER A 109 -1.14 -9.06 2.71
CA SER A 109 -1.16 -10.23 3.58
C SER A 109 -2.57 -10.49 4.10
N ALA A 110 -2.89 -11.76 4.35
CA ALA A 110 -4.09 -12.16 5.06
C ALA A 110 -3.78 -12.66 6.46
N ILE A 111 -4.66 -12.39 7.43
CA ILE A 111 -4.51 -12.83 8.82
C ILE A 111 -5.86 -13.17 9.45
N ASN A 112 -5.86 -14.21 10.29
CA ASN A 112 -6.95 -14.51 11.21
C ASN A 112 -6.66 -13.84 12.55
N VAL A 113 -7.57 -13.01 13.03
CA VAL A 113 -7.40 -12.29 14.28
C VAL A 113 -8.75 -12.04 14.95
N ALA A 114 -8.83 -12.26 16.26
CA ALA A 114 -10.05 -11.93 16.99
C ALA A 114 -10.17 -10.41 17.12
N THR A 115 -11.32 -9.85 16.77
CA THR A 115 -11.60 -8.41 16.84
C THR A 115 -10.52 -7.55 16.15
N PRO A 116 -10.36 -7.63 14.81
CA PRO A 116 -9.28 -6.97 14.07
C PRO A 116 -9.09 -5.49 14.40
N HIS A 117 -10.17 -4.78 14.74
CA HIS A 117 -10.10 -3.36 15.10
C HIS A 117 -9.33 -3.08 16.40
N SER A 118 -9.21 -4.07 17.29
CA SER A 118 -8.38 -3.98 18.52
C SER A 118 -6.89 -4.25 18.28
N VAL A 119 -6.54 -4.72 17.08
CA VAL A 119 -5.16 -4.99 16.67
C VAL A 119 -4.70 -3.92 15.67
N PHE A 120 -5.53 -3.65 14.67
CA PHE A 120 -5.33 -2.61 13.67
C PHE A 120 -6.15 -1.39 14.04
N HIS A 121 -5.60 -0.59 14.95
CA HIS A 121 -6.23 0.65 15.41
C HIS A 121 -6.34 1.66 14.27
N ASP A 122 -7.56 2.11 14.01
CA ASP A 122 -7.81 3.21 13.09
C ASP A 122 -7.33 4.54 13.73
N PRO A 123 -6.77 5.50 12.97
CA PRO A 123 -6.31 6.80 13.47
C PRO A 123 -7.35 7.57 14.31
N ASP A 124 -8.64 7.28 14.18
CA ASP A 124 -9.69 7.93 14.98
C ASP A 124 -9.93 7.29 16.37
N THR A 125 -9.19 6.22 16.71
CA THR A 125 -9.29 5.55 18.02
C THR A 125 -8.22 6.02 19.00
N ALA A 126 -8.58 6.17 20.28
CA ALA A 126 -7.67 6.68 21.32
C ALA A 126 -6.41 5.82 21.56
N ASP A 127 -6.39 4.60 21.03
CA ASP A 127 -5.31 3.62 21.13
C ASP A 127 -4.47 3.51 19.84
N SER A 128 -4.65 4.41 18.85
CA SER A 128 -3.91 4.40 17.58
C SER A 128 -2.45 4.82 17.76
N ASN A 129 -1.63 3.93 18.33
CA ASN A 129 -0.19 4.07 18.31
C ASN A 129 0.33 3.89 16.86
N GLN A 130 1.61 4.18 16.61
CA GLN A 130 2.28 4.04 15.30
C GLN A 130 2.46 2.54 14.92
N ASP A 131 1.36 1.80 14.92
CA ASP A 131 1.31 0.36 15.10
C ASP A 131 1.71 -0.43 13.87
N CYS A 132 1.75 0.22 12.71
CA CYS A 132 2.25 -0.40 11.49
C CYS A 132 3.68 -0.89 11.60
N THR A 133 4.54 -0.18 12.33
CA THR A 133 5.99 -0.43 12.32
C THR A 133 6.52 -0.93 13.67
N THR A 134 5.64 -1.12 14.65
CA THR A 134 5.98 -1.69 15.95
C THR A 134 5.86 -3.22 15.92
N SER A 135 6.59 -3.89 16.80
CA SER A 135 6.54 -5.35 16.94
C SER A 135 5.27 -5.79 17.68
N GLY A 136 4.57 -6.80 17.20
CA GLY A 136 3.36 -7.35 17.82
C GLY A 136 2.39 -7.91 16.78
N ASN A 137 1.14 -8.17 17.18
CA ASN A 137 0.12 -8.70 16.28
C ASN A 137 -0.33 -7.70 15.17
N ALA A 138 0.01 -6.42 15.33
CA ALA A 138 -0.21 -5.36 14.34
C ALA A 138 1.01 -5.07 13.47
N ALA A 139 2.10 -5.83 13.62
CA ALA A 139 3.35 -5.57 12.92
C ALA A 139 3.17 -5.68 11.41
N GLY A 140 3.58 -4.65 10.69
CA GLY A 140 3.60 -4.60 9.25
C GLY A 140 4.72 -3.70 8.72
N VAL A 141 4.51 -3.18 7.52
CA VAL A 141 5.44 -2.29 6.82
C VAL A 141 4.66 -1.21 6.08
N ASN A 142 5.28 -0.04 5.90
CA ASN A 142 4.70 1.03 5.09
C ASN A 142 4.27 0.51 3.72
N GLY A 143 3.05 0.87 3.30
CA GLY A 143 2.48 0.48 2.02
C GLY A 143 1.80 -0.89 1.98
N GLN A 144 1.81 -1.65 3.08
CA GLN A 144 1.16 -2.95 3.17
C GLN A 144 -0.36 -2.82 3.31
N VAL A 145 -1.09 -3.72 2.66
CA VAL A 145 -2.52 -3.95 2.86
C VAL A 145 -2.73 -5.28 3.59
N VAL A 146 -3.54 -5.27 4.64
CA VAL A 146 -3.89 -6.46 5.42
C VAL A 146 -5.37 -6.76 5.23
N ILE A 147 -5.67 -8.00 4.85
CA ILE A 147 -7.01 -8.56 4.86
C ILE A 147 -7.16 -9.36 6.15
N ALA A 148 -7.98 -8.86 7.07
CA ALA A 148 -8.20 -9.49 8.37
C ALA A 148 -9.56 -10.20 8.38
N ASN A 149 -9.53 -11.51 8.66
CA ASN A 149 -10.71 -12.28 9.02
C ASN A 149 -10.91 -12.21 10.55
N ASP A 150 -12.08 -11.74 10.97
CA ASP A 150 -12.45 -11.67 12.39
C ASP A 150 -12.89 -13.04 12.92
N THR A 151 -12.03 -13.65 13.73
CA THR A 151 -12.31 -14.96 14.34
C THR A 151 -13.10 -14.88 15.64
N SER A 152 -13.52 -13.68 16.06
CA SER A 152 -14.39 -13.52 17.24
C SER A 152 -15.86 -13.79 16.92
N ALA A 153 -16.25 -13.74 15.64
CA ALA A 153 -17.57 -14.13 15.19
C ALA A 153 -17.66 -15.66 15.08
N SER A 154 -18.46 -16.29 15.94
CA SER A 154 -18.74 -17.73 15.86
C SER A 154 -19.96 -17.97 14.95
N GLY A 155 -19.74 -18.42 13.71
CA GLY A 155 -20.85 -18.70 12.78
C GLY A 155 -20.42 -19.21 11.41
N SER A 156 -21.39 -19.38 10.51
CA SER A 156 -21.19 -19.74 9.10
C SER A 156 -20.78 -18.56 8.21
N SER A 157 -20.73 -17.34 8.77
CA SER A 157 -20.37 -16.10 8.09
C SER A 157 -19.07 -15.56 8.66
N TYR A 158 -18.19 -15.06 7.78
CA TYR A 158 -16.91 -14.45 8.11
C TYR A 158 -16.97 -12.94 7.95
N ASP A 159 -16.33 -12.24 8.88
CA ASP A 159 -16.27 -10.79 8.93
C ASP A 159 -14.89 -10.32 8.45
N LEU A 160 -14.82 -9.90 7.20
CA LEU A 160 -13.56 -9.46 6.58
C LEU A 160 -13.42 -7.94 6.67
N SER A 161 -12.28 -7.48 7.15
CA SER A 161 -11.90 -6.07 7.17
C SER A 161 -10.59 -5.86 6.43
N VAL A 162 -10.51 -4.78 5.65
CA VAL A 162 -9.29 -4.40 4.92
C VAL A 162 -8.67 -3.18 5.58
N TYR A 163 -7.40 -3.31 5.94
CA TYR A 163 -6.59 -2.25 6.53
C TYR A 163 -5.40 -1.96 5.63
N TYR A 164 -4.95 -0.72 5.59
CA TYR A 164 -3.72 -0.36 4.88
C TYR A 164 -2.83 0.50 5.75
N CYS A 165 -1.53 0.34 5.56
CA CYS A 165 -0.53 1.08 6.29
C CYS A 165 0.00 2.24 5.46
N SER A 166 -0.16 3.47 5.96
CA SER A 166 0.39 4.66 5.30
C SER A 166 0.92 5.68 6.30
N GLU A 167 1.80 6.56 5.83
CA GLU A 167 2.25 7.68 6.64
C GLU A 167 1.17 8.75 6.76
N MET A 168 0.90 9.17 8.00
CA MET A 168 -0.03 10.24 8.31
C MET A 168 0.30 10.89 9.66
N THR A 169 -0.30 12.05 9.90
CA THR A 169 -0.24 12.72 11.19
C THR A 169 -1.55 12.53 11.92
N VAL A 170 -1.51 11.86 13.06
CA VAL A 170 -2.68 11.60 13.92
C VAL A 170 -2.60 12.50 15.15
N SER A 171 -3.70 13.16 15.47
CA SER A 171 -3.80 14.01 16.66
C SER A 171 -3.64 13.17 17.91
N GLY A 172 -2.57 13.40 18.68
CA GLY A 172 -2.26 12.65 19.91
C GLY A 172 -1.17 11.59 19.74
N SER A 173 -0.94 11.08 18.52
CA SER A 173 0.07 10.03 18.24
C SER A 173 1.25 10.50 17.36
N GLY A 174 1.16 11.71 16.81
CA GLY A 174 2.22 12.33 16.03
C GLY A 174 2.20 11.92 14.56
N THR A 175 3.33 12.10 13.87
CA THR A 175 3.51 11.70 12.46
C THR A 175 4.21 10.35 12.41
N GLY A 176 3.65 9.42 11.66
CA GLY A 176 4.22 8.08 11.48
C GLY A 176 3.35 7.18 10.61
N ALA A 177 3.71 5.91 10.58
CA ALA A 177 2.98 4.87 9.88
C ALA A 177 1.80 4.39 10.73
N HIS A 178 0.57 4.53 10.23
CA HIS A 178 -0.65 4.13 10.91
C HIS A 178 -1.50 3.21 10.03
N TRP A 179 -2.20 2.28 10.68
CA TRP A 179 -3.21 1.47 10.03
C TRP A 179 -4.47 2.30 9.82
N THR A 180 -5.08 2.18 8.66
CA THR A 180 -6.37 2.83 8.37
C THR A 180 -7.31 1.79 7.77
N LYS A 181 -8.54 1.73 8.27
CA LYS A 181 -9.56 0.85 7.71
C LYS A 181 -10.13 1.48 6.44
N THR A 182 -10.17 0.75 5.34
CA THR A 182 -10.61 1.33 4.05
C THR A 182 -12.11 1.66 4.04
N LYS A 183 -12.98 0.71 4.41
CA LYS A 183 -14.46 0.78 4.32
C LYS A 183 -15.13 -0.09 5.39
N ASN A 184 -16.43 -0.33 5.24
CA ASN A 184 -17.21 -1.21 6.10
C ASN A 184 -16.68 -2.65 6.09
N THR A 185 -17.01 -3.41 7.13
CA THR A 185 -16.75 -4.85 7.17
C THR A 185 -17.54 -5.56 6.08
N ILE A 186 -16.91 -6.52 5.42
CA ILE A 186 -17.52 -7.39 4.42
C ILE A 186 -18.02 -8.64 5.14
N GLN A 187 -19.28 -9.00 4.92
CA GLN A 187 -19.83 -10.29 5.38
C GLN A 187 -19.64 -11.31 4.27
N TRP A 188 -19.09 -12.47 4.59
CA TRP A 188 -18.85 -13.56 3.65
C TRP A 188 -19.55 -14.82 4.18
N ASP A 189 -20.59 -15.27 3.48
CA ASP A 189 -21.38 -16.48 3.82
C ASP A 189 -20.85 -17.77 3.17
#